data_AF-A0A2D1SYB1-F1
#
_entry.id   AF-A0A2D1SYB1-F1
#
_cell.length_a   1.000
_cell.length_b   1.000
_cell.length_c   1.000
_cell.angle_alpha   90.00
_cell.angle_beta   90.00
_cell.angle_gamma   90.00
#
_symmetry.space_group_name_H-M   'P 1'
#
loop_
_entity.id
_entity.type
_entity.pdbx_description
1 polymer ?
#
loop_
_entity_poly.entity_id
_entity_poly.type
_entity_poly.pdbx_seq_one_letter_code
_entity_poly.pdbx_strand_id
1 'polypeptide(L)'
;MKKIKNEKVISLLLVATASFSALYFIIQQNMNAAILSMTVMFTLTNFFRSRTFKEQGHEKESKWMRKMSITFAVLSVLVLMIMIAG
;
A
#
# COMPACT_ATOMS: atom_id res chain seq x y z
N MET A 1 1.30 -12.62 21.68
CA MET A 1 0.18 -12.97 20.77
C MET A 1 -0.75 -11.79 20.43
N LYS A 2 -1.15 -10.94 21.40
CA LYS A 2 -2.09 -9.82 21.19
C LYS A 2 -1.61 -8.76 20.16
N LYS A 3 -0.31 -8.40 20.19
CA LYS A 3 0.30 -7.42 19.27
C LYS A 3 0.21 -7.83 17.79
N ILE A 4 0.46 -9.11 17.49
CA ILE A 4 0.42 -9.67 16.13
C ILE A 4 -1.02 -9.67 15.59
N LYS A 5 -2.01 -9.97 16.44
CA LYS A 5 -3.43 -9.95 16.05
C LYS A 5 -3.88 -8.53 15.67
N ASN A 6 -3.49 -7.51 16.44
CA ASN A 6 -3.84 -6.13 16.15
C ASN A 6 -3.22 -5.63 14.84
N GLU A 7 -1.97 -6.01 14.56
CA GLU A 7 -1.30 -5.63 13.33
C GLU A 7 -1.97 -6.22 12.09
N LYS A 8 -2.41 -7.48 12.14
CA LYS A 8 -3.15 -8.11 11.04
C LYS A 8 -4.48 -7.40 10.77
N VAL A 9 -5.20 -6.98 11.82
CA VAL A 9 -6.45 -6.22 11.68
C VAL A 9 -6.19 -4.84 11.08
N ILE A 10 -5.17 -4.14 11.57
CA ILE A 10 -4.77 -2.83 11.02
C ILE A 10 -4.37 -2.97 9.54
N SER A 11 -3.57 -3.97 9.20
CA SER A 11 -3.20 -4.27 7.82
C SER A 11 -4.41 -4.50 6.94
N LEU A 12 -5.38 -5.30 7.40
CA LEU A 12 -6.59 -5.61 6.66
C LEU A 12 -7.41 -4.34 6.41
N LEU A 13 -7.65 -3.54 7.46
CA LEU A 13 -8.44 -2.31 7.37
C LEU A 13 -7.80 -1.28 6.43
N LEU A 14 -6.49 -1.04 6.57
CA LEU A 14 -5.78 -0.06 5.74
C LEU A 14 -5.74 -0.48 4.27
N VAL A 15 -5.41 -1.75 3.99
CA VAL A 15 -5.37 -2.24 2.61
C VAL A 15 -6.77 -2.26 1.99
N ALA A 16 -7.77 -2.78 2.71
CA ALA A 16 -9.15 -2.82 2.21
C ALA A 16 -9.69 -1.41 1.90
N THR A 17 -9.46 -0.45 2.80
CA THR A 17 -9.89 0.94 2.59
C THR A 17 -9.24 1.55 1.35
N ALA A 18 -7.94 1.35 1.15
CA ALA A 18 -7.23 1.84 -0.04
C ALA A 18 -7.72 1.14 -1.32
N SER A 19 -7.98 -0.17 -1.28
CA SER A 19 -8.54 -0.94 -2.40
C SER A 19 -9.94 -0.48 -2.78
N PHE A 20 -10.84 -0.30 -1.81
CA PHE A 20 -12.19 0.19 -2.08
C PHE A 20 -12.18 1.64 -2.57
N SER A 21 -11.29 2.49 -2.05
CA SER A 21 -11.11 3.86 -2.55
C SER A 21 -10.66 3.86 -4.01
N ALA A 22 -9.70 3.00 -4.37
CA ALA A 22 -9.27 2.85 -5.76
C ALA A 22 -10.41 2.43 -6.68
N LEU A 23 -11.19 1.40 -6.29
CA LEU A 23 -12.35 0.95 -7.06
C LEU A 23 -13.41 2.05 -7.20
N TYR A 24 -13.70 2.77 -6.11
CA TYR A 24 -14.64 3.89 -6.12
C TYR A 24 -14.22 4.97 -7.14
N PHE A 25 -12.94 5.38 -7.13
CA PHE A 25 -12.45 6.39 -8.07
C PHE A 25 -12.37 5.90 -9.51
N ILE A 26 -12.11 4.60 -9.75
CA ILE A 26 -12.22 4.00 -11.08
C ILE A 26 -13.65 4.14 -11.62
N ILE A 27 -14.66 3.81 -10.79
CA ILE A 27 -16.08 3.93 -11.18
C ILE A 27 -16.44 5.38 -11.49
N GLN A 28 -15.93 6.32 -10.70
CA GLN A 28 -16.12 7.77 -10.91
C GLN A 28 -15.29 8.34 -12.09
N GLN A 29 -14.52 7.51 -12.80
CA GLN A 29 -13.59 7.95 -13.86
C GLN A 29 -12.56 8.99 -13.38
N ASN A 30 -12.33 9.10 -12.08
CA ASN A 30 -11.32 9.97 -11.50
C ASN A 30 -9.98 9.22 -11.42
N MET A 31 -9.30 9.15 -12.56
CA MET A 31 -8.10 8.34 -12.71
C MET A 31 -6.94 8.81 -11.81
N ASN A 32 -6.82 10.11 -11.56
CA ASN A 32 -5.79 10.65 -10.68
C ASN A 32 -5.95 10.12 -9.23
N ALA A 33 -7.16 10.24 -8.67
CA ALA A 33 -7.45 9.73 -7.33
C ALA A 33 -7.42 8.19 -7.26
N ALA A 34 -7.80 7.51 -8.35
CA ALA A 34 -7.68 6.06 -8.46
C ALA A 34 -6.22 5.58 -8.40
N ILE A 35 -5.34 6.22 -9.18
CA ILE A 35 -3.91 5.89 -9.21
C ILE A 35 -3.25 6.21 -7.87
N LEU A 36 -3.59 7.34 -7.24
CA LEU A 36 -3.12 7.66 -5.90
C LEU A 36 -3.54 6.58 -4.89
N SER A 37 -4.81 6.19 -4.91
CA SER A 37 -5.33 5.14 -4.02
C SER A 37 -4.65 3.78 -4.27
N MET A 38 -4.41 3.41 -5.54
CA MET A 38 -3.71 2.18 -5.90
C MET A 38 -2.24 2.17 -5.44
N THR A 39 -1.51 3.27 -5.64
CA THR A 39 -0.11 3.36 -5.20
C THR A 39 0.00 3.33 -3.67
N VAL A 40 -0.94 3.93 -2.94
CA VAL A 40 -1.06 3.78 -1.48
C VAL A 40 -1.37 2.33 -1.09
N MET A 41 -2.33 1.68 -1.76
CA MET A 41 -2.66 0.26 -1.53
C MET A 41 -1.44 -0.64 -1.71
N PHE A 42 -0.66 -0.46 -2.78
CA PHE A 42 0.56 -1.24 -3.01
C PHE A 42 1.66 -0.93 -1.99
N THR A 43 1.80 0.34 -1.56
CA THR A 43 2.74 0.71 -0.50
C THR A 43 2.46 -0.08 0.77
N LEU A 44 1.20 -0.07 1.23
CA LEU A 44 0.75 -0.73 2.45
C LEU A 44 0.85 -2.26 2.34
N THR A 45 0.37 -2.83 1.24
CA THR A 45 0.38 -4.29 1.02
C THR A 45 1.81 -4.82 1.04
N ASN A 46 2.74 -4.16 0.35
CA ASN A 46 4.14 -4.59 0.31
C ASN A 46 4.85 -4.31 1.65
N PHE A 47 4.47 -3.26 2.39
CA PHE A 47 4.98 -3.03 3.74
C PHE A 47 4.63 -4.20 4.67
N PHE A 48 3.35 -4.57 4.76
CA PHE A 48 2.91 -5.66 5.63
C PHE A 48 3.43 -7.04 5.16
N ARG A 49 3.54 -7.26 3.84
CA ARG A 49 4.20 -8.46 3.31
C ARG A 49 5.68 -8.53 3.68
N SER A 50 6.40 -7.40 3.65
CA SER A 50 7.81 -7.37 4.04
C SER A 50 8.02 -7.80 5.49
N ARG A 51 7.12 -7.38 6.39
CA ARG A 51 7.14 -7.77 7.81
C ARG A 51 6.78 -9.24 7.97
N THR A 52 5.71 -9.69 7.31
CA THR A 52 5.25 -11.09 7.36
C THR A 52 6.35 -12.05 6.87
N PHE A 53 7.00 -11.75 5.75
CA PHE A 53 8.11 -12.57 5.26
C PHE A 53 9.31 -12.58 6.22
N LYS A 54 9.61 -11.44 6.85
CA LYS A 54 10.68 -11.39 7.87
C LYS A 54 10.37 -12.29 9.07
N GLU A 55 9.13 -12.27 9.55
CA GLU A 55 8.67 -13.11 10.67
C GLU A 55 8.68 -14.61 10.33
N GLN A 56 8.54 -14.95 9.05
CA GLN A 56 8.61 -16.32 8.53
C GLN A 56 10.03 -16.79 8.17
N GLY A 57 11.06 -15.94 8.31
CA GLY A 57 12.45 -16.26 7.95
C GLY A 57 12.77 -16.10 6.45
N HIS A 58 11.86 -15.55 5.66
CA HIS A 58 12.03 -15.28 4.22
C HIS A 58 12.73 -13.92 3.99
N GLU A 59 14.05 -13.87 4.22
CA GLU A 59 14.80 -12.60 4.16
C GLU A 59 14.85 -11.94 2.78
N LYS A 60 15.02 -12.73 1.71
CA LYS A 60 15.15 -12.19 0.33
C LYS A 60 13.84 -11.55 -0.11
N GLU A 61 12.73 -12.24 0.13
CA GLU A 61 11.37 -11.83 -0.16
C GLU A 61 10.98 -10.62 0.69
N SER A 62 11.37 -10.61 1.96
CA SER A 62 11.18 -9.45 2.84
C SER A 62 11.87 -8.20 2.29
N LYS A 63 13.15 -8.30 1.90
CA LYS A 63 13.91 -7.18 1.30
C LYS A 63 13.30 -6.73 -0.02
N TRP A 64 12.84 -7.66 -0.85
CA TRP A 64 12.17 -7.35 -2.11
C TRP A 64 10.86 -6.58 -1.89
N MET A 65 9.99 -7.08 -1.00
CA MET A 65 8.73 -6.39 -0.66
C MET A 65 8.98 -5.02 -0.03
N ARG A 66 10.03 -4.88 0.79
CA ARG A 66 10.42 -3.56 1.34
C ARG A 66 10.81 -2.58 0.24
N LYS A 67 11.61 -3.02 -0.75
CA LYS A 67 11.95 -2.18 -1.91
C LYS A 67 10.70 -1.76 -2.68
N MET A 68 9.79 -2.69 -2.96
CA MET A 68 8.52 -2.39 -3.64
C MET A 68 7.65 -1.40 -2.86
N SER A 69 7.55 -1.56 -1.54
CA SER A 69 6.83 -0.62 -0.67
C SER A 69 7.38 0.80 -0.79
N ILE A 70 8.72 0.95 -0.76
CA ILE A 70 9.38 2.26 -0.92
C ILE A 70 9.12 2.83 -2.31
N THR A 71 9.25 2.02 -3.38
CA THR A 71 8.98 2.47 -4.75
C THR A 71 7.55 3.02 -4.87
N PHE A 72 6.55 2.29 -4.38
CA PHE A 72 5.17 2.74 -4.43
C PHE A 72 4.89 3.95 -3.54
N ALA A 73 5.62 4.12 -2.43
CA ALA A 73 5.52 5.32 -1.59
C ALA A 73 6.08 6.55 -2.33
N VAL A 74 7.18 6.40 -3.06
CA VAL A 74 7.69 7.49 -3.91
C VAL A 74 6.72 7.81 -5.04
N LEU A 75 6.16 6.79 -5.70
CA LEU A 75 5.15 6.99 -6.73
C LEU A 75 3.87 7.66 -6.21
N SER A 76 3.41 7.32 -5.00
CA SER A 76 2.21 7.96 -4.43
C SER A 76 2.46 9.44 -4.14
N VAL A 77 3.65 9.80 -3.65
CA VAL A 77 4.04 11.21 -3.47
C VAL A 77 4.12 11.92 -4.83
N LEU A 78 4.70 11.30 -5.85
CA LEU A 78 4.77 11.90 -7.20
C LEU A 78 3.38 12.16 -7.78
N VAL A 79 2.46 11.20 -7.67
CA VAL A 79 1.07 11.35 -8.12
C VAL A 79 0.37 12.48 -7.36
N LEU A 80 0.56 12.54 -6.03
CA LEU A 80 0.01 13.63 -5.22
C LEU A 80 0.55 15.00 -5.65
N MET A 81 1.85 15.11 -5.94
CA MET A 81 2.46 16.34 -6.43
C MET A 81 1.88 16.75 -7.79
N ILE A 82 1.72 15.81 -8.73
CA ILE A 82 1.09 16.07 -10.04
C ILE A 82 -0.35 16.57 -9.85
N MET A 83 -1.11 15.97 -8.92
CA MET A 83 -2.49 16.37 -8.63
C MET A 83 -2.63 17.77 -8.03
N ILE A 84 -1.61 18.26 -7.32
CA ILE A 84 -1.63 19.59 -6.66
C ILE A 84 -1.02 20.67 -7.58
N ALA A 85 -0.06 20.29 -8.43
CA ALA A 85 0.63 21.22 -9.34
C ALA A 85 -0.12 21.47 -10.66
N GLY A 86 -1.02 20.56 -11.05
CA GLY A 86 -1.93 20.72 -12.19
C GLY A 86 -3.29 21.24 -11.75
#